data_AF-A0A4D8Q0V1-F1
#
_entry.id   AF-A0A4D8Q0V1-F1
#
_cell.length_a   1.000
_cell.length_b   1.000
_cell.length_c   1.000
_cell.angle_alpha   90.00
_cell.angle_beta   90.00
_cell.angle_gamma   90.00
#
_symmetry.space_group_name_H-M   'P 1'
#
loop_
_entity.id
_entity.type
_entity.pdbx_description
1 polymer ?
#
loop_
_entity_poly.entity_id
_entity_poly.type
_entity_poly.pdbx_seq_one_letter_code
_entity_poly.pdbx_strand_id
1 'polypeptide(L)'
;MTTDLTRTDVPADSRNIDADRELIKAIAMDIGKDVVAYVEVMYPKAVEATSSTFKLSLRNCVYNEIMAALEVIDADEIRTRLEERKKFRRQWTKTYRDLRKKDGGSAAAEEQTPRPFPILYPTRPPTDAPRSIPWSLVALHRAQAQINHVQTLESLAERGGLAPCELLAVLEDRSHLRMHLEDAIRQLRALCDAFDLGAAAERAKLETAE
;
A
#
# COMPACT_ATOMS: atom_id res chain seq x y z
N MET A 1 -19.42 -67.11 6.21
CA MET A 1 -19.87 -66.56 4.90
C MET A 1 -19.35 -65.14 4.82
N THR A 2 -18.18 -64.97 4.21
CA THR A 2 -17.48 -63.70 4.11
C THR A 2 -17.77 -63.16 2.72
N THR A 3 -18.66 -62.17 2.62
CA THR A 3 -19.03 -61.55 1.35
C THR A 3 -17.88 -60.65 0.90
N ASP A 4 -17.06 -61.23 0.04
CA ASP A 4 -16.04 -60.53 -0.75
C ASP A 4 -16.77 -59.59 -1.73
N LEU A 5 -16.80 -58.30 -1.39
CA LEU A 5 -17.29 -57.24 -2.27
C LEU A 5 -16.18 -56.97 -3.29
N THR A 6 -16.16 -57.78 -4.34
CA THR A 6 -15.36 -57.54 -5.53
C THR A 6 -15.65 -56.13 -6.03
N ARG A 7 -14.66 -55.25 -5.82
CA ARG A 7 -14.51 -53.93 -6.42
C ARG A 7 -14.81 -54.05 -7.92
N THR A 8 -15.99 -53.62 -8.32
CA THR A 8 -16.34 -53.46 -9.74
C THR A 8 -15.36 -52.45 -10.33
N ASP A 9 -14.43 -52.96 -11.12
CA ASP A 9 -13.63 -52.17 -12.04
C ASP A 9 -14.59 -51.47 -13.01
N VAL A 10 -14.97 -50.24 -12.66
CA VAL A 10 -15.65 -49.35 -13.59
C VAL A 10 -14.68 -49.12 -14.74
N PRO A 11 -15.03 -49.46 -15.99
CA PRO A 11 -14.18 -49.21 -17.14
C PRO A 11 -13.80 -47.74 -17.13
N ALA A 12 -12.52 -47.43 -17.34
CA ALA A 12 -12.06 -46.05 -17.48
C ALA A 12 -12.81 -45.42 -18.66
N ASP A 13 -13.89 -44.71 -18.33
CA ASP A 13 -14.66 -43.89 -19.25
C ASP A 13 -13.66 -42.99 -19.95
N SER A 14 -13.46 -43.24 -21.25
CA SER A 14 -12.65 -42.44 -22.15
C SER A 14 -13.35 -41.10 -22.38
N ARG A 15 -13.55 -40.36 -21.29
CA ARG A 15 -14.06 -39.00 -21.31
C ARG A 15 -13.15 -38.21 -22.21
N ASN A 16 -13.77 -37.48 -23.13
CA ASN A 16 -13.07 -36.68 -24.11
C ASN A 16 -12.32 -35.56 -23.37
N ILE A 17 -11.06 -35.82 -23.04
CA ILE A 17 -10.16 -34.93 -22.27
C ILE A 17 -10.13 -33.53 -22.91
N ASP A 18 -10.29 -33.43 -24.22
CA ASP A 18 -10.30 -32.16 -24.94
C ASP A 18 -11.59 -31.36 -24.69
N ALA A 19 -12.74 -32.03 -24.61
CA ALA A 19 -14.01 -31.39 -24.26
C ALA A 19 -13.98 -30.84 -22.82
N ASP A 20 -13.35 -31.57 -21.89
CA ASP A 20 -13.16 -31.12 -20.51
C ASP A 20 -12.23 -29.89 -20.44
N ARG A 21 -11.17 -29.84 -21.26
CA ARG A 21 -10.28 -28.67 -21.33
C ARG A 21 -10.98 -27.42 -21.84
N GLU A 22 -11.85 -27.51 -22.84
CA GLU A 22 -12.61 -26.36 -23.33
C GLU A 22 -13.59 -25.83 -22.28
N LEU A 23 -14.25 -26.72 -21.52
CA LEU A 23 -15.09 -26.31 -20.38
C LEU A 23 -14.26 -25.60 -19.30
N ILE A 24 -13.08 -26.13 -18.98
CA ILE A 24 -12.21 -25.48 -17.99
C ILE A 24 -11.70 -24.11 -18.49
N LYS A 25 -11.39 -23.95 -19.78
CA LYS A 25 -11.06 -22.63 -20.36
C LYS A 25 -12.21 -21.64 -20.19
N ALA A 26 -13.44 -22.07 -20.43
CA ALA A 26 -14.62 -21.23 -20.25
C ALA A 26 -14.78 -20.79 -18.79
N ILE A 27 -14.61 -21.71 -17.84
CA ILE A 27 -14.65 -21.41 -16.40
C ILE A 27 -13.51 -20.46 -16.00
N ALA A 28 -12.28 -20.70 -16.45
CA ALA A 28 -11.14 -19.85 -16.15
C ALA A 28 -11.33 -18.41 -16.69
N MET A 29 -11.94 -18.28 -17.88
CA MET A 29 -12.28 -16.99 -18.47
C MET A 29 -13.36 -16.27 -17.67
N ASP A 30 -14.37 -17.00 -17.20
CA ASP A 30 -15.45 -16.45 -16.37
C ASP A 30 -14.93 -15.94 -15.02
N ILE A 31 -14.12 -16.75 -14.32
CA ILE A 31 -13.45 -16.35 -13.07
C ILE A 31 -12.60 -15.09 -13.29
N GLY A 32 -11.85 -15.02 -14.40
CA GLY A 32 -11.06 -13.83 -14.71
C GLY A 32 -11.92 -12.57 -14.90
N LYS A 33 -13.11 -12.70 -15.49
CA LYS A 33 -14.06 -11.59 -15.65
C LYS A 33 -14.66 -11.16 -14.30
N ASP A 34 -15.00 -12.13 -13.46
CA ASP A 34 -15.55 -11.87 -12.12
C ASP A 34 -14.55 -11.12 -11.23
N VAL A 35 -13.27 -11.51 -11.24
CA VAL A 35 -12.21 -10.76 -10.53
C VAL A 35 -12.09 -9.32 -11.03
N VAL A 36 -12.18 -9.10 -12.34
CA VAL A 36 -12.17 -7.74 -12.90
C VAL A 36 -13.38 -6.93 -12.42
N ALA A 37 -14.58 -7.52 -12.46
CA ALA A 37 -15.80 -6.87 -11.99
C ALA A 37 -15.70 -6.52 -10.50
N TYR A 38 -15.20 -7.44 -9.66
CA TYR A 38 -14.98 -7.19 -8.24
C TYR A 38 -14.05 -6.00 -8.00
N VAL A 39 -12.90 -5.96 -8.70
CA VAL A 39 -11.94 -4.85 -8.54
C VAL A 39 -12.52 -3.52 -9.01
N GLU A 40 -13.27 -3.53 -10.11
CA GLU A 40 -13.93 -2.34 -10.64
C GLU A 40 -15.00 -1.78 -9.69
N VAL A 41 -15.79 -2.66 -9.05
CA VAL A 41 -16.82 -2.28 -8.07
C VAL A 41 -16.19 -1.80 -6.76
N MET A 42 -15.21 -2.54 -6.23
CA MET A 42 -14.66 -2.27 -4.89
C MET A 42 -13.60 -1.16 -4.89
N TYR A 43 -12.89 -0.97 -6.00
CA TYR A 43 -11.74 -0.05 -6.09
C TYR A 43 -11.76 0.77 -7.40
N PRO A 44 -12.82 1.52 -7.71
CA PRO A 44 -12.98 2.20 -8.98
C PRO A 44 -11.85 3.21 -9.27
N LYS A 45 -11.41 3.97 -8.26
CA LYS A 45 -10.30 4.93 -8.37
C LYS A 45 -8.97 4.25 -8.73
N ALA A 46 -8.75 3.02 -8.28
CA ALA A 46 -7.55 2.28 -8.61
C ALA A 46 -7.56 1.85 -10.09
N VAL A 47 -8.71 1.45 -10.61
CA VAL A 47 -8.88 1.14 -12.04
C VAL A 47 -8.70 2.38 -12.90
N GLU A 48 -9.27 3.51 -12.50
CA GLU A 48 -9.12 4.80 -13.21
C GLU A 48 -7.65 5.25 -13.30
N ALA A 49 -6.86 5.00 -12.25
CA ALA A 49 -5.43 5.33 -12.21
C ALA A 49 -4.53 4.38 -13.04
N THR A 50 -5.09 3.34 -13.65
CA THR A 50 -4.33 2.35 -14.42
C THR A 50 -4.48 2.55 -15.93
N SER A 51 -3.71 1.82 -16.73
CA SER A 51 -3.84 1.85 -18.18
C SER A 51 -5.20 1.30 -18.63
N SER A 52 -5.66 1.74 -19.81
CA SER A 52 -6.89 1.20 -20.44
C SER A 52 -6.85 -0.32 -20.66
N THR A 53 -5.66 -0.91 -20.70
CA THR A 53 -5.43 -2.36 -20.85
C THR A 53 -5.39 -3.14 -19.53
N PHE A 54 -5.46 -2.47 -18.38
CA PHE A 54 -5.33 -3.10 -17.07
C PHE A 54 -6.33 -4.23 -16.84
N LYS A 55 -7.62 -3.97 -17.12
CA LYS A 55 -8.71 -4.96 -16.96
C LYS A 55 -8.46 -6.22 -17.79
N LEU A 56 -8.01 -6.04 -19.03
CA LEU A 56 -7.65 -7.14 -19.92
C LEU A 56 -6.46 -7.95 -19.36
N SER A 57 -5.42 -7.26 -18.91
CA SER A 57 -4.22 -7.86 -18.34
C SER A 57 -4.54 -8.68 -17.09
N LEU A 58 -5.34 -8.14 -16.17
CA LEU A 58 -5.73 -8.81 -14.94
C LEU A 58 -6.51 -10.10 -15.22
N ARG A 59 -7.52 -10.05 -16.09
CA ARG A 59 -8.29 -11.23 -16.50
C ARG A 59 -7.38 -12.30 -17.12
N ASN A 60 -6.52 -11.91 -18.06
CA ASN A 60 -5.64 -12.83 -18.76
C ASN A 60 -4.61 -13.47 -17.81
N CYS A 61 -4.12 -12.74 -16.81
CA CYS A 61 -3.27 -13.27 -15.77
C CYS A 61 -3.96 -14.42 -15.01
N VAL A 62 -5.18 -14.21 -14.53
CA VAL A 62 -5.96 -15.24 -13.83
C VAL A 62 -6.22 -16.46 -14.72
N TYR A 63 -6.67 -16.22 -15.95
CA TYR A 63 -6.91 -17.28 -16.93
C TYR A 63 -5.65 -18.14 -17.16
N ASN A 64 -4.51 -17.51 -17.44
CA ASN A 64 -3.26 -18.20 -17.72
C ASN A 64 -2.78 -19.03 -16.53
N GLU A 65 -2.98 -18.53 -15.30
CA GLU A 65 -2.60 -19.25 -14.09
C GLU A 65 -3.40 -20.53 -13.86
N ILE A 66 -4.72 -20.47 -14.13
CA ILE A 66 -5.58 -21.65 -14.05
C ILE A 66 -5.17 -22.65 -15.13
N MET A 67 -5.01 -22.20 -16.37
CA MET A 67 -4.63 -23.09 -17.48
C MET A 67 -3.26 -23.75 -17.25
N ALA A 68 -2.28 -22.99 -16.76
CA ALA A 68 -0.95 -23.52 -16.46
C ALA A 68 -0.93 -24.44 -15.22
N ALA A 69 -1.93 -24.37 -14.34
CA ALA A 69 -2.07 -25.31 -13.24
C ALA A 69 -2.56 -26.69 -13.72
N LEU A 70 -3.36 -26.74 -14.79
CA LEU A 70 -3.85 -28.00 -15.38
C LEU A 70 -2.77 -28.82 -16.07
N GLU A 71 -1.65 -28.19 -16.42
CA GLU A 71 -0.51 -28.87 -17.06
C GLU A 71 0.31 -29.71 -16.08
N VAL A 72 0.09 -29.53 -14.77
CA VAL A 72 0.85 -30.20 -13.72
C VAL A 72 -0.08 -31.06 -12.88
N ILE A 73 -0.02 -32.38 -13.08
CA ILE A 73 -0.89 -33.34 -12.43
C ILE A 73 -0.15 -34.09 -11.31
N ASP A 74 1.17 -34.26 -11.45
CA ASP A 74 2.00 -34.98 -10.48
C ASP A 74 2.21 -34.18 -9.19
N ALA A 75 2.17 -34.89 -8.05
CA ALA A 75 2.24 -34.26 -6.74
C ALA A 75 3.60 -33.60 -6.45
N ASP A 76 4.71 -34.19 -6.92
CA ASP A 76 6.06 -33.63 -6.71
C ASP A 76 6.31 -32.46 -7.64
N GLU A 77 5.80 -32.52 -8.88
CA GLU A 77 5.80 -31.38 -9.81
C GLU A 77 4.95 -30.21 -9.27
N ILE A 78 3.77 -30.49 -8.68
CA ILE A 78 2.93 -29.47 -8.03
C ILE A 78 3.70 -28.79 -6.89
N ARG A 79 4.36 -29.57 -6.01
CA ARG A 79 5.16 -29.02 -4.91
C ARG A 79 6.29 -28.13 -5.43
N THR A 80 6.99 -28.60 -6.46
CA THR A 80 8.08 -27.85 -7.11
C THR A 80 7.57 -26.53 -7.67
N ARG A 81 6.48 -26.55 -8.45
CA ARG A 81 5.82 -25.37 -9.00
C ARG A 81 5.42 -24.38 -7.91
N LEU A 82 4.85 -24.84 -6.80
CA LEU A 82 4.44 -23.97 -5.69
C LEU A 82 5.63 -23.24 -5.05
N GLU A 83 6.74 -23.94 -4.82
CA GLU A 83 7.96 -23.34 -4.26
C GLU A 83 8.63 -22.36 -5.22
N GLU A 84 8.72 -22.68 -6.52
CA GLU A 84 9.23 -21.76 -7.54
C GLU A 84 8.38 -20.49 -7.64
N ARG A 85 7.06 -20.63 -7.70
CA ARG A 85 6.14 -19.48 -7.74
C ARG A 85 6.24 -18.62 -6.49
N LYS A 86 6.45 -19.22 -5.32
CA LYS A 86 6.66 -18.49 -4.07
C LYS A 86 7.95 -17.68 -4.11
N LYS A 87 9.05 -18.25 -4.61
CA LYS A 87 10.32 -17.53 -4.83
C LYS A 87 10.13 -16.39 -5.83
N PHE A 88 9.48 -16.67 -6.96
CA PHE A 88 9.19 -15.67 -7.99
C PHE A 88 8.38 -14.49 -7.45
N ARG A 89 7.27 -14.73 -6.74
CA ARG A 89 6.46 -13.64 -6.14
C ARG A 89 7.27 -12.76 -5.19
N ARG A 90 8.13 -13.36 -4.36
CA ARG A 90 9.02 -12.63 -3.44
C ARG A 90 10.00 -11.76 -4.21
N GLN A 91 10.66 -12.33 -5.22
CA GLN A 91 11.61 -11.62 -6.06
C GLN A 91 10.94 -10.49 -6.83
N TRP A 92 9.82 -10.77 -7.51
CA TRP A 92 9.06 -9.79 -8.27
C TRP A 92 8.60 -8.60 -7.39
N THR A 93 8.03 -8.90 -6.23
CA THR A 93 7.58 -7.84 -5.28
C THR A 93 8.76 -7.01 -4.78
N LYS A 94 9.90 -7.66 -4.49
CA LYS A 94 11.12 -6.96 -4.09
C LYS A 94 11.61 -6.05 -5.21
N THR A 95 11.75 -6.57 -6.43
CA THR A 95 12.17 -5.78 -7.60
C THR A 95 11.27 -4.58 -7.81
N TYR A 96 9.94 -4.75 -7.77
CA TYR A 96 9.00 -3.63 -7.91
C TYR A 96 9.18 -2.59 -6.80
N ARG A 97 9.36 -3.01 -5.54
CA ARG A 97 9.63 -2.09 -4.42
C ARG A 97 10.96 -1.37 -4.59
N ASP A 98 11.99 -2.05 -5.05
CA ASP A 98 13.32 -1.47 -5.26
C ASP A 98 13.32 -0.48 -6.43
N LEU A 99 12.62 -0.80 -7.53
CA LEU A 99 12.37 0.14 -8.63
C LEU A 99 11.64 1.38 -8.12
N ARG A 100 10.55 1.20 -7.37
CA ARG A 100 9.81 2.34 -6.81
C ARG A 100 10.56 3.12 -5.73
N LYS A 101 11.55 2.52 -5.06
CA LYS A 101 12.48 3.25 -4.19
C LYS A 101 13.47 4.09 -4.99
N LYS A 102 13.94 3.57 -6.14
CA LYS A 102 14.82 4.31 -7.07
C LYS A 102 14.05 5.43 -7.78
N ASP A 103 12.82 5.16 -8.18
CA ASP A 103 11.87 6.15 -8.73
C ASP A 103 11.24 7.02 -7.61
N GLY A 104 11.44 6.61 -6.36
CA GLY A 104 10.99 7.26 -5.13
C GLY A 104 11.79 8.50 -4.76
N GLY A 105 12.51 9.07 -5.73
CA GLY A 105 12.90 10.47 -5.75
C GLY A 105 11.99 11.36 -6.61
N SER A 106 10.97 10.85 -7.32
CA SER A 106 10.22 11.68 -8.30
C SER A 106 8.69 11.60 -8.27
N ALA A 107 8.05 10.76 -7.45
CA ALA A 107 6.59 10.79 -7.27
C ALA A 107 6.13 11.50 -5.98
N ALA A 108 7.07 11.92 -5.12
CA ALA A 108 6.84 12.80 -3.97
C ALA A 108 7.40 14.22 -4.20
N ALA A 109 7.90 14.48 -5.42
CA ALA A 109 8.26 15.81 -5.90
C ALA A 109 7.13 16.34 -6.79
N GLU A 110 5.88 16.27 -6.31
CA GLU A 110 5.04 17.43 -6.58
C GLU A 110 5.78 18.59 -5.94
N GLU A 111 6.07 19.59 -6.75
CA GLU A 111 6.52 20.92 -6.36
C GLU A 111 5.43 21.53 -5.46
N GLN A 112 5.36 21.02 -4.24
CA GLN A 112 4.45 21.47 -3.21
C GLN A 112 4.98 22.82 -2.80
N THR A 113 4.31 23.87 -3.29
CA THR A 113 4.24 25.14 -2.58
C THR A 113 4.18 24.82 -1.08
N PRO A 114 4.99 25.45 -0.23
CA PRO A 114 5.15 25.08 1.17
C PRO A 114 3.82 25.30 1.91
N ARG A 115 2.94 24.31 1.85
CA ARG A 115 1.61 24.37 2.46
C ARG A 115 1.76 23.90 3.89
N PRO A 116 1.62 24.76 4.90
CA PRO A 116 1.88 24.35 6.27
C PRO A 116 0.83 23.32 6.73
N PHE A 117 1.24 22.35 7.55
CA PHE A 117 0.35 21.34 8.13
C PHE A 117 -0.42 21.96 9.31
N PRO A 118 -1.76 21.97 9.30
CA PRO A 118 -2.55 22.64 10.34
C PRO A 118 -2.47 21.93 11.70
N ILE A 119 -2.51 22.72 12.78
CA ILE A 119 -2.66 22.21 14.15
C ILE A 119 -4.10 22.45 14.61
N LEU A 120 -4.78 21.37 15.01
CA LEU A 120 -6.16 21.40 15.47
C LEU A 120 -6.23 21.65 16.98
N TYR A 121 -6.70 22.82 17.39
CA TYR A 121 -6.89 23.12 18.81
C TYR A 121 -8.35 22.87 19.23
N PRO A 122 -8.59 22.07 20.30
CA PRO A 122 -9.95 21.82 20.79
C PRO A 122 -10.57 23.06 21.47
N THR A 123 -9.73 23.97 21.94
CA THR A 123 -10.09 25.25 22.56
C THR A 123 -9.28 26.37 21.94
N ARG A 124 -9.63 27.64 22.21
CA ARG A 124 -8.84 28.78 21.73
C ARG A 124 -7.42 28.69 22.32
N PRO A 125 -6.37 28.57 21.48
CA PRO A 125 -5.02 28.45 21.99
C PRO A 125 -4.46 29.81 22.46
N PRO A 126 -3.36 29.80 23.24
CA PRO A 126 -2.56 30.99 23.49
C PRO A 126 -2.16 31.72 22.21
N THR A 127 -1.93 33.04 22.29
CA THR A 127 -1.63 33.89 21.12
C THR A 127 -0.34 33.48 20.41
N ASP A 128 0.63 32.92 21.15
CA ASP A 128 1.94 32.48 20.68
C ASP A 128 1.98 31.01 20.27
N ALA A 129 0.86 30.30 20.32
CA ALA A 129 0.80 28.90 19.92
C ALA A 129 0.88 28.77 18.38
N PRO A 130 1.73 27.85 17.85
CA PRO A 130 1.84 27.65 16.42
C PRO A 130 0.49 27.16 15.86
N ARG A 131 -0.02 27.81 14.82
CA ARG A 131 -1.28 27.38 14.16
C ARG A 131 -1.06 26.27 13.13
N SER A 132 0.19 26.11 12.72
CA SER A 132 0.60 25.14 11.73
C SER A 132 2.10 24.91 11.84
N ILE A 133 2.59 23.79 11.31
CA ILE A 133 4.02 23.51 11.19
C ILE A 133 4.43 23.37 9.71
N PRO A 134 5.72 23.51 9.38
CA PRO A 134 6.20 23.25 8.03
C PRO A 134 5.84 21.83 7.58
N TRP A 135 5.31 21.68 6.36
CA TRP A 135 4.99 20.36 5.82
C TRP A 135 6.20 19.45 5.74
N SER A 136 7.34 20.01 5.35
CA SER A 136 8.63 19.32 5.28
C SER A 136 9.03 18.69 6.61
N LEU A 137 8.66 19.31 7.74
CA LEU A 137 8.94 18.77 9.07
C LEU A 137 8.08 17.52 9.34
N VAL A 138 6.78 17.56 9.06
CA VAL A 138 5.87 16.41 9.33
C VAL A 138 5.93 15.32 8.28
N ALA A 139 6.29 15.66 7.03
CA ALA A 139 6.32 14.72 5.91
C ALA A 139 7.30 13.56 6.14
N LEU A 140 8.38 13.80 6.89
CA LEU A 140 9.35 12.78 7.29
C LEU A 140 8.71 11.65 8.13
N HIS A 141 7.61 11.97 8.82
CA HIS A 141 6.92 11.09 9.76
C HIS A 141 5.60 10.52 9.21
N ARG A 142 5.43 10.48 7.88
CA ARG A 142 4.21 9.97 7.23
C ARG A 142 3.87 8.53 7.67
N ALA A 143 4.88 7.68 7.86
CA ALA A 143 4.68 6.32 8.31
C ALA A 143 4.04 6.27 9.70
N GLN A 144 4.50 7.11 10.63
CA GLN A 144 3.94 7.17 11.98
C GLN A 144 2.51 7.72 11.98
N ALA A 145 2.22 8.73 11.17
CA ALA A 145 0.86 9.24 11.02
C ALA A 145 -0.12 8.14 10.57
N GLN A 146 0.29 7.31 9.61
CA GLN A 146 -0.51 6.17 9.15
C GLN A 146 -0.70 5.11 10.25
N ILE A 147 0.30 4.85 11.07
CA ILE A 147 0.20 3.90 12.20
C ILE A 147 -0.76 4.43 13.27
N ASN A 148 -0.61 5.69 13.67
CA ASN A 148 -1.36 6.29 14.77
C ASN A 148 -2.83 6.59 14.40
N HIS A 149 -3.10 6.95 13.14
CA HIS A 149 -4.41 7.47 12.73
C HIS A 149 -5.08 6.68 11.60
N VAL A 150 -4.41 5.67 11.03
CA VAL A 150 -4.91 4.89 9.89
C VAL A 150 -5.27 5.79 8.69
N GLN A 151 -4.63 6.95 8.58
CA GLN A 151 -4.90 7.98 7.59
C GLN A 151 -3.60 8.63 7.09
N THR A 152 -3.65 9.16 5.87
CA THR A 152 -2.54 9.92 5.28
C THR A 152 -2.45 11.33 5.86
N LEU A 153 -1.26 11.95 5.79
CA LEU A 153 -1.06 13.34 6.21
C LEU A 153 -1.97 14.31 5.45
N GLU A 154 -2.22 14.08 4.16
CA GLU A 154 -3.15 14.89 3.35
C GLU A 154 -4.56 14.83 3.90
N SER A 155 -5.06 13.61 4.14
CA SER A 155 -6.41 13.41 4.68
C SER A 155 -6.55 14.04 6.07
N LEU A 156 -5.51 13.99 6.89
CA LEU A 156 -5.48 14.63 8.20
C LEU A 156 -5.48 16.16 8.07
N ALA A 157 -4.65 16.72 7.21
CA ALA A 157 -4.58 18.16 6.95
C ALA A 157 -5.91 18.71 6.41
N GLU A 158 -6.57 18.00 5.50
CA GLU A 158 -7.89 18.35 4.96
C GLU A 158 -8.98 18.39 6.05
N ARG A 159 -8.86 17.55 7.07
CA ARG A 159 -9.77 17.50 8.22
C ARG A 159 -9.47 18.53 9.31
N GLY A 160 -8.51 19.43 9.07
CA GLY A 160 -8.09 20.46 10.03
C GLY A 160 -6.84 20.11 10.82
N GLY A 161 -6.18 18.99 10.51
CA GLY A 161 -4.89 18.61 11.08
C GLY A 161 -4.99 17.70 12.31
N LEU A 162 -3.95 17.78 13.14
CA LEU A 162 -3.82 16.98 14.36
C LEU A 162 -3.78 17.87 15.60
N ALA A 163 -4.26 17.37 16.72
CA ALA A 163 -4.10 18.05 18.00
C ALA A 163 -2.63 18.10 18.41
N PRO A 164 -2.18 19.08 19.23
CA PRO A 164 -0.77 19.24 19.58
C PRO A 164 -0.08 17.96 20.10
N CYS A 165 -0.75 17.19 20.95
CA CYS A 165 -0.21 15.95 21.49
C CYS A 165 -0.15 14.80 20.46
N GLU A 166 -1.11 14.75 19.53
CA GLU A 166 -1.11 13.78 18.42
C GLU A 166 0.00 14.11 17.43
N LEU A 167 0.14 15.39 17.08
CA LEU A 167 1.17 15.85 16.18
C LEU A 167 2.57 15.58 16.76
N LEU A 168 2.78 15.86 18.04
CA LEU A 168 4.04 15.57 18.70
C LEU A 168 4.34 14.06 18.70
N ALA A 169 3.35 13.21 18.95
CA ALA A 169 3.54 11.75 18.88
C ALA A 169 3.96 11.28 17.48
N VAL A 170 3.43 11.92 16.42
CA VAL A 170 3.85 11.67 15.04
C VAL A 170 5.30 12.14 14.83
N LEU A 171 5.65 13.36 15.22
CA LEU A 171 7.00 13.91 15.05
C LEU A 171 8.08 13.17 15.85
N GLU A 172 7.70 12.51 16.94
CA GLU A 172 8.60 11.72 17.78
C GLU A 172 8.60 10.22 17.41
N ASP A 173 7.95 9.83 16.30
CA ASP A 173 7.85 8.44 15.83
C ASP A 173 7.38 7.45 16.92
N ARG A 174 6.38 7.87 17.71
CA ARG A 174 5.84 7.06 18.81
C ARG A 174 4.32 6.97 18.80
N SER A 175 3.79 6.05 19.61
CA SER A 175 2.36 5.96 19.85
C SER A 175 1.83 7.19 20.59
N HIS A 176 0.54 7.47 20.38
CA HIS A 176 -0.14 8.58 21.03
C HIS A 176 -0.10 8.41 22.55
N LEU A 177 0.49 9.39 23.25
CA LEU A 177 0.43 9.52 24.70
C LEU A 177 -0.30 10.81 25.03
N ARG A 178 -1.28 10.71 25.92
CA ARG A 178 -2.00 11.87 26.42
C ARG A 178 -1.04 12.71 27.26
N MET A 179 -0.92 13.99 26.93
CA MET A 179 -0.10 14.96 27.65
C MET A 179 -0.87 16.27 27.83
N HIS A 180 -0.42 17.12 28.74
CA HIS A 180 -1.03 18.43 28.95
C HIS A 180 -0.88 19.30 27.68
N LEU A 181 -1.94 20.02 27.33
CA LEU A 181 -1.99 20.81 26.09
C LEU A 181 -0.85 21.85 26.04
N GLU A 182 -0.57 22.50 27.17
CA GLU A 182 0.49 23.51 27.28
C GLU A 182 1.89 22.91 27.07
N ASP A 183 2.14 21.70 27.57
CA ASP A 183 3.40 21.00 27.36
C ASP A 183 3.59 20.62 25.89
N ALA A 184 2.52 20.16 25.24
CA ALA A 184 2.56 19.85 23.81
C ALA A 184 2.83 21.11 22.96
N ILE A 185 2.17 22.24 23.28
CA ILE A 185 2.40 23.52 22.60
C ILE A 185 3.85 23.98 22.78
N ARG A 186 4.36 23.94 24.02
CA ARG A 186 5.74 24.32 24.34
C ARG A 186 6.75 23.49 23.54
N GLN A 187 6.55 22.18 23.44
CA GLN A 187 7.44 21.28 22.70
C GLN A 187 7.35 21.48 21.20
N LEU A 188 6.15 21.63 20.64
CA LEU A 188 5.97 21.94 19.21
C LEU A 188 6.63 23.26 18.83
N ARG A 189 6.52 24.28 19.67
CA ARG A 189 7.18 25.57 19.44
C ARG A 189 8.70 25.40 19.38
N ALA A 190 9.29 24.69 20.33
CA ALA A 190 10.72 24.42 20.33
C ALA A 190 11.17 23.68 19.06
N LEU A 191 10.36 22.75 18.54
CA LEU A 191 10.62 22.05 17.28
C LEU A 191 10.54 22.98 16.07
N CYS A 192 9.56 23.88 16.01
CA CYS A 192 9.46 24.88 14.95
C CYS A 192 10.66 25.84 14.96
N ASP A 193 11.01 26.37 16.13
CA ASP A 193 12.15 27.28 16.28
C ASP A 193 13.47 26.60 15.87
N ALA A 194 13.66 25.33 16.27
CA ALA A 194 14.84 24.55 15.89
C ALA A 194 14.89 24.27 14.37
N PHE A 195 13.73 23.99 13.76
CA PHE A 195 13.64 23.78 12.31
C PHE A 195 13.98 25.06 11.53
N ASP A 196 13.44 26.20 11.95
CA ASP A 196 13.69 27.48 11.30
C ASP A 196 15.17 27.90 11.42
N LEU A 197 15.79 27.67 12.58
CA LEU A 197 17.23 27.88 12.77
C LEU A 197 18.08 26.97 11.86
N GLY A 198 17.71 25.69 11.73
CA GLY A 198 18.37 24.76 10.83
C GLY A 198 18.24 25.16 9.36
N ALA A 199 17.04 25.56 8.95
CA ALA A 199 16.76 26.03 7.60
C ALA A 199 17.53 27.32 7.25
N ALA A 200 17.65 28.25 8.21
CA ALA A 200 18.45 29.47 8.05
C ALA A 200 19.95 29.16 7.89
N ALA A 201 20.48 28.22 8.69
CA ALA A 201 21.88 27.81 8.62
C ALA A 201 22.23 27.14 7.27
N GLU A 202 21.36 26.30 6.73
CA GLU A 202 21.57 25.68 5.42
C GLU A 202 21.54 26.69 4.27
N ARG A 203 20.64 27.69 4.32
CA ARG A 203 20.62 28.78 3.33
C ARG A 203 21.92 29.59 3.34
N ALA A 204 22.42 29.94 4.53
CA ALA A 204 23.67 30.67 4.67
C ALA A 204 24.88 29.91 4.07
N LYS A 205 24.92 28.57 4.21
CA LYS A 205 25.98 27.74 3.62
C LYS A 205 25.93 27.71 2.09
N LEU A 206 24.73 27.68 1.51
CA LEU A 206 24.54 27.71 0.06
C LEU A 206 24.99 29.05 -0.54
N GLU A 207 24.71 30.16 0.14
CA GLU A 207 25.13 31.51 -0.29
C GLU A 207 26.64 31.75 -0.17
N THR A 208 27.37 30.97 0.65
CA THR A 208 28.84 31.06 0.76
C THR A 208 29.59 30.07 -0.15
N ALA A 209 28.87 29.19 -0.85
CA ALA A 209 29.44 28.20 -1.76
C ALA A 209 29.41 28.63 -3.25
N GLU A 210 28.78 29.77 -3.55
CA GLU A 210 28.91 30.51 -4.83
C GLU A 210 30.05 31.53 -4.79
#